data_AF-A0A2D6NBE7-F1
#
_entry.id   AF-A0A2D6NBE7-F1
#
_cell.length_a   1.000
_cell.length_b   1.000
_cell.length_c   1.000
_cell.angle_alpha   90.00
_cell.angle_beta   90.00
_cell.angle_gamma   90.00
#
_symmetry.space_group_name_H-M   'P 1'
#
loop_
_entity.id
_entity.type
_entity.pdbx_description
1 polymer ?
#
loop_
_entity_poly.entity_id
_entity_poly.type
_entity_poly.pdbx_seq_one_letter_code
_entity_poly.pdbx_strand_id
1 'polypeptide(L)'
;MNWYNNIKTAQLSHSIKKRIVGGAIAGSLATAALLALKATNPDAYQKVQNKEITIQVAAKNEVNNNFFIQEIIRVHPDYNEYSSYVQSWEGFLRNPKMLSNEKFYTIGVGHRLDGSDRSRASFAKALPDKSYSSFLSGHGSITKDEAQKLFRSDMPDYIDRARTLTGDRFSSYSTNLKKNIVSATYRGSWGYSPKTRRLLSEGRYEEAAIEFLNSDEYRNAINLGRRGIIKRMDAVAKAIREEGKKKN
;
A
#
# COMPACT_ATOMS: atom_id res chain seq x y z
N MET A 1 4.51 11.72 -18.24
CA MET A 1 3.99 13.07 -17.96
C MET A 1 2.66 12.92 -17.22
N ASN A 2 2.61 13.23 -15.92
CA ASN A 2 1.58 12.70 -15.02
C ASN A 2 0.39 13.65 -14.87
N TRP A 3 -0.60 13.52 -15.77
CA TRP A 3 -1.86 14.29 -15.78
C TRP A 3 -2.62 14.23 -14.44
N TYR A 4 -2.37 13.18 -13.64
CA TYR A 4 -2.93 12.95 -12.31
C TYR A 4 -2.46 13.93 -11.22
N ASN A 5 -1.24 14.50 -11.34
CA ASN A 5 -0.66 15.36 -10.32
C ASN A 5 -1.15 16.82 -10.38
N ASN A 6 -1.58 17.29 -11.57
CA ASN A 6 -1.97 18.69 -11.78
C ASN A 6 -3.44 18.99 -11.46
N ILE A 7 -4.34 18.02 -11.62
CA ILE A 7 -5.78 18.22 -11.34
C ILE A 7 -6.05 18.14 -9.82
N LYS A 8 -5.32 17.28 -9.08
CA LYS A 8 -5.57 17.03 -7.65
C LYS A 8 -5.07 18.13 -6.71
N THR A 9 -3.93 18.76 -7.00
CA THR A 9 -3.38 19.84 -6.16
C THR A 9 -4.23 21.12 -6.23
N ALA A 10 -4.83 21.42 -7.37
CA ALA A 10 -5.69 22.60 -7.56
C ALA A 10 -7.07 22.46 -6.89
N GLN A 11 -7.73 21.31 -6.99
CA GLN A 11 -9.06 21.10 -6.41
C GLN A 11 -9.05 20.85 -4.90
N LEU A 12 -8.02 20.18 -4.34
CA LEU A 12 -7.90 19.98 -2.89
C LEU A 12 -7.73 21.31 -2.15
N SER A 13 -6.94 22.24 -2.69
CA SER A 13 -6.61 23.53 -2.04
C SER A 13 -7.85 24.41 -1.80
N HIS A 14 -8.80 24.42 -2.74
CA HIS A 14 -9.94 25.32 -2.71
C HIS A 14 -11.06 24.86 -1.75
N SER A 15 -11.32 23.56 -1.68
CA SER A 15 -12.30 22.95 -0.77
C SER A 15 -11.87 23.00 0.70
N ILE A 16 -10.57 22.78 0.96
CA ILE A 16 -9.99 22.74 2.30
C ILE A 16 -9.99 24.13 2.95
N LYS A 17 -9.71 25.21 2.18
CA LYS A 17 -9.77 26.59 2.69
C LYS A 17 -11.18 27.01 3.12
N LYS A 18 -12.23 26.54 2.44
CA LYS A 18 -13.61 26.96 2.71
C LYS A 18 -14.22 26.33 3.98
N ARG A 19 -13.75 25.16 4.41
CA ARG A 19 -14.24 24.45 5.60
C ARG A 19 -13.44 24.69 6.87
N ILE A 20 -12.18 25.08 6.78
CA ILE A 20 -11.31 25.32 7.95
C ILE A 20 -11.43 26.77 8.47
N VAL A 21 -11.85 27.73 7.64
CA VAL A 21 -11.81 29.17 7.97
C VAL A 21 -13.16 29.72 8.52
N GLY A 22 -14.22 28.92 8.58
CA GLY A 22 -15.52 29.33 9.14
C GLY A 22 -15.52 29.34 10.68
N GLY A 23 -14.75 30.24 11.28
CA GLY A 23 -14.50 30.31 12.72
C GLY A 23 -15.71 30.69 13.58
N ALA A 24 -15.93 29.92 14.64
CA ALA A 24 -16.28 30.33 16.01
C ALA A 24 -16.45 29.06 16.86
N ILE A 25 -16.15 29.13 18.16
CA ILE A 25 -16.19 28.05 19.18
C ILE A 25 -14.87 27.24 19.32
N ALA A 26 -13.80 27.90 19.75
CA ALA A 26 -12.48 27.28 19.95
C ALA A 26 -12.36 26.34 21.17
N GLY A 27 -13.33 26.34 22.10
CA GLY A 27 -13.28 25.54 23.34
C GLY A 27 -13.85 24.12 23.23
N SER A 28 -15.07 23.96 22.71
CA SER A 28 -15.76 22.66 22.67
C SER A 28 -15.27 21.74 21.54
N LEU A 29 -14.85 22.33 20.41
CA LEU A 29 -14.30 21.58 19.27
C LEU A 29 -12.94 20.95 19.58
N ALA A 30 -12.10 21.59 20.41
CA ALA A 30 -10.82 21.02 20.80
C ALA A 30 -10.99 19.75 21.65
N THR A 31 -11.91 19.77 22.62
CA THR A 31 -12.24 18.60 23.45
C THR A 31 -12.85 17.47 22.62
N ALA A 32 -13.78 17.78 21.72
CA ALA A 32 -14.38 16.78 20.82
C ALA A 32 -13.34 16.17 19.85
N ALA A 33 -12.48 17.00 19.25
CA ALA A 33 -11.39 16.55 18.40
C ALA A 33 -10.38 15.68 19.17
N LEU A 34 -10.11 16.02 20.42
CA LEU A 34 -9.20 15.26 21.28
C LEU A 34 -9.79 13.90 21.66
N LEU A 35 -11.09 13.83 21.98
CA LEU A 35 -11.81 12.57 22.22
C LEU A 35 -11.88 11.70 20.96
N ALA A 36 -12.17 12.31 19.81
CA ALA A 36 -12.18 11.61 18.53
C ALA A 36 -10.79 11.04 18.20
N LEU A 37 -9.73 11.84 18.34
CA LEU A 37 -8.34 11.37 18.16
C LEU A 37 -8.01 10.24 19.13
N LYS A 38 -8.42 10.33 20.40
CA LYS A 38 -8.19 9.25 21.38
C LYS A 38 -8.81 7.93 20.91
N ALA A 39 -9.97 7.97 20.26
CA ALA A 39 -10.68 6.80 19.77
C ALA A 39 -10.17 6.29 18.42
N THR A 40 -9.79 7.19 17.49
CA THR A 40 -9.47 6.83 16.11
C THR A 40 -7.98 6.79 15.80
N ASN A 41 -7.16 7.56 16.52
CA ASN A 41 -5.72 7.59 16.38
C ASN A 41 -5.01 7.87 17.72
N PRO A 42 -4.82 6.82 18.57
CA PRO A 42 -4.19 6.95 19.88
C PRO A 42 -2.77 7.52 19.83
N ASP A 43 -2.01 7.24 18.78
CA ASP A 43 -0.65 7.78 18.60
C ASP A 43 -0.70 9.30 18.38
N ALA A 44 -1.59 9.79 17.50
CA ALA A 44 -1.76 11.22 17.27
C ALA A 44 -2.30 11.94 18.52
N TYR A 45 -3.20 11.30 19.28
CA TYR A 45 -3.64 11.80 20.58
C TYR A 45 -2.46 11.98 21.55
N GLN A 46 -1.56 10.99 21.66
CA GLN A 46 -0.40 11.10 22.54
C GLN A 46 0.57 12.20 22.10
N LYS A 47 0.79 12.38 20.78
CA LYS A 47 1.60 13.50 20.27
C LYS A 47 1.00 14.86 20.63
N VAL A 48 -0.32 14.99 20.67
CA VAL A 48 -1.00 16.21 21.15
C VAL A 48 -0.84 16.37 22.67
N GLN A 49 -0.99 15.31 23.47
CA GLN A 49 -0.77 15.34 24.92
C GLN A 49 0.66 15.76 25.29
N ASN A 50 1.64 15.24 24.55
CA ASN A 50 3.06 15.55 24.71
C ASN A 50 3.44 16.94 24.15
N LYS A 51 2.49 17.69 23.59
CA LYS A 51 2.70 18.98 22.91
C LYS A 51 3.69 18.92 21.74
N GLU A 52 3.90 17.74 21.15
CA GLU A 52 4.72 17.56 19.95
C GLU A 52 4.05 18.16 18.71
N ILE A 53 2.71 18.10 18.65
CA ILE A 53 1.88 18.70 17.60
C ILE A 53 0.63 19.36 18.20
N THR A 54 0.05 20.32 17.50
CA THR A 54 -1.21 20.94 17.92
C THR A 54 -2.43 20.09 17.56
N ILE A 55 -3.53 20.28 18.28
CA ILE A 55 -4.80 19.59 17.99
C ILE A 55 -5.30 19.88 16.57
N GLN A 56 -5.05 21.10 16.04
CA GLN A 56 -5.43 21.49 14.69
C GLN A 56 -4.60 20.74 13.63
N VAL A 57 -3.30 20.54 13.87
CA VAL A 57 -2.42 19.75 12.98
C VAL A 57 -2.84 18.29 12.97
N ALA A 58 -3.10 17.70 14.14
CA ALA A 58 -3.58 16.33 14.27
C ALA A 58 -4.93 16.13 13.55
N ALA A 59 -5.90 17.02 13.78
CA ALA A 59 -7.21 16.97 13.15
C ALA A 59 -7.12 17.13 11.62
N LYS A 60 -6.29 18.05 11.13
CA LYS A 60 -6.07 18.24 9.68
C LYS A 60 -5.48 16.99 9.04
N ASN A 61 -4.52 16.34 9.69
CA ASN A 61 -3.91 15.10 9.20
C ASN A 61 -4.94 13.96 9.14
N GLU A 62 -5.82 13.83 10.13
CA GLU A 62 -6.87 12.80 10.13
C GLU A 62 -7.97 13.07 9.10
N VAL A 63 -8.40 14.33 8.94
CA VAL A 63 -9.38 14.71 7.91
C VAL A 63 -8.82 14.43 6.51
N ASN A 64 -7.55 14.78 6.28
CA ASN A 64 -6.87 14.48 5.02
C ASN A 64 -6.77 12.97 4.78
N ASN A 65 -6.51 12.17 5.83
CA ASN A 65 -6.43 10.72 5.73
C ASN A 65 -7.79 10.10 5.37
N ASN A 66 -8.87 10.48 6.05
CA ASN A 66 -10.22 9.96 5.76
C ASN A 66 -10.69 10.36 4.36
N PHE A 67 -10.51 11.63 3.97
CA PHE A 67 -10.86 12.07 2.62
C PHE A 67 -10.02 11.36 1.56
N PHE A 68 -8.73 11.17 1.82
CA PHE A 68 -7.84 10.45 0.91
C PHE A 68 -8.29 8.99 0.72
N ILE A 69 -8.68 8.29 1.80
CA ILE A 69 -9.16 6.91 1.70
C ILE A 69 -10.48 6.82 0.93
N GLN A 70 -11.41 7.74 1.15
CA GLN A 70 -12.67 7.78 0.38
C GLN A 70 -12.40 8.01 -1.11
N GLU A 71 -11.46 8.89 -1.44
CA GLU A 71 -11.05 9.13 -2.83
C GLU A 71 -10.33 7.93 -3.46
N ILE A 72 -9.49 7.21 -2.69
CA ILE A 72 -8.90 5.95 -3.15
C ILE A 72 -9.99 4.92 -3.44
N ILE A 73 -10.94 4.72 -2.51
CA ILE A 73 -12.03 3.75 -2.68
C ILE A 73 -12.89 4.11 -3.90
N ARG A 74 -13.11 5.41 -4.15
CA ARG A 74 -13.83 5.87 -5.34
C ARG A 74 -13.12 5.48 -6.65
N VAL A 75 -11.79 5.56 -6.70
CA VAL A 75 -10.98 5.20 -7.88
C VAL A 75 -10.72 3.68 -7.96
N HIS A 76 -10.63 3.01 -6.80
CA HIS A 76 -10.36 1.59 -6.64
C HIS A 76 -11.41 0.99 -5.69
N PRO A 77 -12.60 0.63 -6.19
CA PRO A 77 -13.68 0.09 -5.34
C PRO A 77 -13.26 -1.14 -4.52
N ASP A 78 -12.39 -1.97 -5.07
CA ASP A 78 -11.87 -3.18 -4.41
C ASP A 78 -10.67 -2.92 -3.48
N TYR A 79 -10.30 -1.66 -3.25
CA TYR A 79 -9.12 -1.27 -2.50
C TYR A 79 -9.04 -1.94 -1.12
N ASN A 80 -10.16 -1.97 -0.39
CA ASN A 80 -10.20 -2.54 0.96
C ASN A 80 -9.93 -4.05 0.94
N GLU A 81 -10.48 -4.77 -0.03
CA GLU A 81 -10.24 -6.21 -0.17
C GLU A 81 -8.77 -6.49 -0.54
N TYR A 82 -8.24 -5.75 -1.51
CA TYR A 82 -6.84 -5.92 -1.93
C TYR A 82 -5.87 -5.58 -0.80
N SER A 83 -6.07 -4.45 -0.13
CA SER A 83 -5.22 -3.99 0.96
C SER A 83 -5.23 -4.96 2.13
N SER A 84 -6.41 -5.45 2.53
CA SER A 84 -6.53 -6.42 3.63
C SER A 84 -5.87 -7.75 3.29
N TYR A 85 -6.04 -8.22 2.05
CA TYR A 85 -5.41 -9.45 1.59
C TYR A 85 -3.88 -9.32 1.57
N VAL A 86 -3.34 -8.23 1.00
CA VAL A 86 -1.89 -7.97 0.99
C VAL A 86 -1.35 -7.88 2.41
N GLN A 87 -1.98 -7.08 3.27
CA GLN A 87 -1.54 -6.87 4.64
C GLN A 87 -1.48 -8.16 5.46
N SER A 88 -2.34 -9.15 5.20
CA SER A 88 -2.30 -10.45 5.89
C SER A 88 -1.03 -11.26 5.64
N TRP A 89 -0.27 -10.95 4.57
CA TRP A 89 1.01 -11.57 4.25
C TRP A 89 2.22 -10.81 4.78
N GLU A 90 2.03 -9.55 5.19
CA GLU A 90 3.12 -8.64 5.51
C GLU A 90 3.39 -8.57 7.01
N GLY A 91 4.68 -8.43 7.36
CA GLY A 91 5.11 -8.12 8.72
C GLY A 91 5.20 -6.60 8.95
N PHE A 92 5.34 -6.20 10.22
CA PHE A 92 5.66 -4.83 10.59
C PHE A 92 7.15 -4.67 10.91
N LEU A 93 7.81 -3.75 10.20
CA LEU A 93 9.19 -3.32 10.47
C LEU A 93 9.19 -1.89 11.03
N ARG A 94 9.52 -1.76 12.32
CA ARG A 94 9.64 -0.46 13.00
C ARG A 94 10.75 0.41 12.42
N ASN A 95 11.88 -0.21 12.08
CA ASN A 95 13.08 0.45 11.59
C ASN A 95 13.41 -0.07 10.19
N PRO A 96 14.10 0.73 9.34
CA PRO A 96 14.60 0.25 8.07
C PRO A 96 15.44 -1.02 8.26
N LYS A 97 15.13 -2.07 7.49
CA LYS A 97 15.87 -3.32 7.51
C LYS A 97 16.12 -3.81 6.09
N MET A 98 17.36 -4.17 5.80
CA MET A 98 17.70 -4.85 4.56
C MET A 98 17.35 -6.33 4.73
N LEU A 99 16.40 -6.83 3.94
CA LEU A 99 16.03 -8.23 3.97
C LEU A 99 17.05 -9.04 3.17
N SER A 100 17.18 -10.34 3.47
CA SER A 100 18.15 -11.20 2.81
C SER A 100 17.90 -11.28 1.30
N ASN A 101 18.92 -10.90 0.52
CA ASN A 101 18.93 -10.76 -0.94
C ASN A 101 18.19 -9.53 -1.48
N GLU A 102 17.89 -8.53 -0.64
CA GLU A 102 17.40 -7.23 -1.08
C GLU A 102 18.52 -6.19 -1.15
N LYS A 103 18.47 -5.32 -2.16
CA LYS A 103 19.42 -4.21 -2.35
C LYS A 103 19.04 -2.95 -1.57
N PHE A 104 17.80 -2.90 -1.08
CA PHE A 104 17.19 -1.70 -0.51
C PHE A 104 16.66 -2.01 0.88
N TYR A 105 16.59 -0.99 1.73
CA TYR A 105 15.91 -1.12 3.01
C TYR A 105 14.41 -1.24 2.82
N THR A 106 13.77 -1.99 3.71
CA THR A 106 12.32 -2.12 3.79
C THR A 106 11.85 -1.65 5.17
N ILE A 107 10.72 -0.95 5.22
CA ILE A 107 10.12 -0.44 6.47
C ILE A 107 8.60 -0.59 6.48
N GLY A 108 7.99 -0.58 7.67
CA GLY A 108 6.56 -0.61 7.85
C GLY A 108 5.98 -1.93 7.37
N VAL A 109 4.95 -1.86 6.53
CA VAL A 109 4.28 -3.01 5.94
C VAL A 109 4.85 -3.25 4.54
N GLY A 110 6.14 -3.54 4.43
CA GLY A 110 6.77 -3.86 3.14
C GLY A 110 7.06 -2.66 2.21
N HIS A 111 7.15 -1.43 2.75
CA HIS A 111 7.56 -0.27 1.94
C HIS A 111 9.05 -0.34 1.62
N ARG A 112 9.38 -0.54 0.34
CA ARG A 112 10.77 -0.55 -0.15
C ARG A 112 11.30 0.87 -0.33
N LEU A 113 12.39 1.19 0.36
CA LEU A 113 13.13 2.45 0.30
C LEU A 113 14.15 2.36 -0.84
N ASP A 114 13.69 2.44 -2.08
CA ASP A 114 14.50 2.25 -3.29
C ASP A 114 14.91 3.57 -4.00
N GLY A 115 14.60 4.71 -3.39
CA GLY A 115 14.90 6.03 -3.94
C GLY A 115 14.03 6.43 -5.13
N SER A 116 13.11 5.58 -5.59
CA SER A 116 12.20 5.89 -6.70
C SER A 116 11.21 6.99 -6.35
N ASP A 117 10.72 7.71 -7.36
CA ASP A 117 9.68 8.73 -7.19
C ASP A 117 8.43 8.17 -6.51
N ARG A 118 8.07 6.92 -6.81
CA ARG A 118 6.96 6.18 -6.17
C ARG A 118 7.18 6.06 -4.67
N SER A 119 8.34 5.54 -4.26
CA SER A 119 8.68 5.37 -2.85
C SER A 119 8.73 6.72 -2.11
N ARG A 120 9.36 7.73 -2.73
CA ARG A 120 9.42 9.09 -2.17
C ARG A 120 8.05 9.72 -2.01
N ALA A 121 7.19 9.63 -3.02
CA ALA A 121 5.86 10.23 -3.02
C ALA A 121 4.97 9.59 -1.94
N SER A 122 4.94 8.27 -1.85
CA SER A 122 4.17 7.57 -0.81
C SER A 122 4.66 7.90 0.59
N PHE A 123 5.99 7.96 0.77
CA PHE A 123 6.59 8.33 2.04
C PHE A 123 6.26 9.77 2.44
N ALA A 124 6.47 10.74 1.55
CA ALA A 124 6.20 12.15 1.82
C ALA A 124 4.72 12.40 2.13
N LYS A 125 3.82 11.64 1.50
CA LYS A 125 2.38 11.73 1.77
C LYS A 125 2.00 11.18 3.14
N ALA A 126 2.55 10.03 3.52
CA ALA A 126 2.21 9.37 4.77
C ALA A 126 2.93 9.97 5.98
N LEU A 127 4.17 10.43 5.77
CA LEU A 127 5.12 10.84 6.81
C LEU A 127 5.77 12.18 6.44
N PRO A 128 4.99 13.26 6.27
CA PRO A 128 5.51 14.55 5.79
C PRO A 128 6.56 15.16 6.72
N ASP A 129 6.50 14.83 8.01
CA ASP A 129 7.42 15.36 9.03
C ASP A 129 8.70 14.50 9.19
N LYS A 130 8.86 13.44 8.38
CA LYS A 130 10.04 12.55 8.43
C LYS A 130 10.90 12.71 7.18
N SER A 131 12.22 12.65 7.38
CA SER A 131 13.19 12.76 6.29
C SER A 131 13.36 11.45 5.53
N TYR A 132 12.89 11.36 4.29
CA TYR A 132 13.09 10.17 3.45
C TYR A 132 14.56 9.77 3.29
N SER A 133 15.48 10.74 3.19
CA SER A 133 16.92 10.46 2.99
C SER A 133 17.55 9.75 4.21
N SER A 134 17.08 10.05 5.42
CA SER A 134 17.49 9.36 6.64
C SER A 134 17.09 7.89 6.59
N PHE A 135 15.84 7.60 6.20
CA PHE A 135 15.31 6.24 6.06
C PHE A 135 15.98 5.46 4.94
N LEU A 136 16.23 6.10 3.80
CA LEU A 136 16.98 5.52 2.68
C LEU A 136 18.39 5.06 3.09
N SER A 137 18.99 5.74 4.06
CA SER A 137 20.31 5.43 4.63
C SER A 137 20.25 4.46 5.82
N GLY A 138 19.09 3.87 6.11
CA GLY A 138 18.92 2.87 7.16
C GLY A 138 18.56 3.43 8.54
N HIS A 139 18.30 4.73 8.67
CA HIS A 139 18.03 5.39 9.95
C HIS A 139 16.55 5.73 10.18
N GLY A 140 16.19 5.97 11.44
CA GLY A 140 14.84 6.36 11.82
C GLY A 140 13.95 5.21 12.29
N SER A 141 12.73 5.58 12.70
CA SER A 141 11.71 4.64 13.15
C SER A 141 10.31 5.18 12.86
N ILE A 142 9.36 4.25 12.72
CA ILE A 142 7.94 4.57 12.57
C ILE A 142 7.09 3.79 13.58
N THR A 143 5.93 4.36 13.92
CA THR A 143 4.90 3.64 14.68
C THR A 143 4.09 2.69 13.80
N LYS A 144 3.23 1.87 14.41
CA LYS A 144 2.31 1.02 13.65
C LYS A 144 1.29 1.84 12.86
N ASP A 145 0.79 2.96 13.41
CA ASP A 145 -0.10 3.88 12.71
C ASP A 145 0.60 4.53 11.50
N GLU A 146 1.83 5.00 11.70
CA GLU A 146 2.66 5.56 10.62
C GLU A 146 2.94 4.53 9.52
N ALA A 147 3.20 3.26 9.88
CA ALA A 147 3.35 2.17 8.91
C ALA A 147 2.05 1.88 8.16
N GLN A 148 0.89 1.95 8.82
CA GLN A 148 -0.40 1.77 8.17
C GLN A 148 -0.71 2.91 7.19
N LYS A 149 -0.39 4.15 7.56
CA LYS A 149 -0.52 5.32 6.66
C LYS A 149 0.35 5.16 5.42
N LEU A 150 1.60 4.71 5.61
CA LEU A 150 2.52 4.45 4.51
C LEU A 150 2.01 3.34 3.58
N PHE A 151 1.58 2.21 4.15
CA PHE A 151 0.99 1.10 3.40
C PHE A 151 -0.22 1.54 2.57
N ARG A 152 -1.14 2.30 3.18
CA ARG A 152 -2.31 2.84 2.49
C ARG A 152 -1.93 3.78 1.34
N SER A 153 -0.83 4.51 1.48
CA SER A 153 -0.31 5.35 0.42
C SER A 153 0.33 4.56 -0.72
N ASP A 154 0.94 3.41 -0.45
CA ASP A 154 1.57 2.56 -1.47
C ASP A 154 0.57 1.78 -2.31
N MET A 155 -0.51 1.30 -1.69
CA MET A 155 -1.42 0.34 -2.31
C MET A 155 -2.01 0.78 -3.67
N PRO A 156 -2.43 2.05 -3.89
CA PRO A 156 -2.92 2.50 -5.19
C PRO A 156 -1.92 2.26 -6.33
N ASP A 157 -0.64 2.60 -6.12
CA ASP A 157 0.40 2.43 -7.14
C ASP A 157 0.62 0.94 -7.47
N TYR A 158 0.51 0.05 -6.49
CA TYR A 158 0.63 -1.39 -6.70
C TYR A 158 -0.60 -1.98 -7.39
N ILE A 159 -1.81 -1.48 -7.11
CA ILE A 159 -3.04 -1.87 -7.81
C ILE A 159 -2.95 -1.43 -9.28
N ASP A 160 -2.52 -0.21 -9.55
CA ASP A 160 -2.33 0.30 -10.90
C ASP A 160 -1.24 -0.46 -11.64
N ARG A 161 -0.10 -0.71 -10.99
CA ARG A 161 0.98 -1.54 -11.56
C ARG A 161 0.49 -2.95 -11.88
N ALA A 162 -0.29 -3.57 -11.00
CA ALA A 162 -0.88 -4.89 -11.22
C ALA A 162 -1.77 -4.90 -12.47
N ARG A 163 -2.63 -3.88 -12.61
CA ARG A 163 -3.47 -3.68 -13.79
C ARG A 163 -2.63 -3.51 -15.06
N THR A 164 -1.66 -2.59 -15.04
CA THR A 164 -0.78 -2.32 -16.18
C THR A 164 0.01 -3.56 -16.61
N LEU A 165 0.60 -4.29 -15.68
CA LEU A 165 1.37 -5.49 -15.98
C LEU A 165 0.49 -6.61 -16.56
N THR A 166 -0.76 -6.70 -16.12
CA THR A 166 -1.69 -7.76 -16.52
C THR A 166 -2.46 -7.41 -17.80
N GLY A 167 -2.58 -6.13 -18.12
CA GLY A 167 -3.32 -5.62 -19.27
C GLY A 167 -4.84 -5.70 -19.08
N ASP A 168 -5.56 -5.58 -20.21
CA ASP A 168 -7.01 -5.37 -20.25
C ASP A 168 -7.81 -6.49 -19.56
N ARG A 169 -7.27 -7.70 -19.50
CA ARG A 169 -7.93 -8.84 -18.86
C ARG A 169 -8.02 -8.73 -17.34
N PHE A 170 -7.24 -7.84 -16.71
CA PHE A 170 -7.24 -7.69 -15.25
C PHE A 170 -8.65 -7.45 -14.70
N SER A 171 -9.45 -6.60 -15.35
CA SER A 171 -10.83 -6.29 -14.93
C SER A 171 -11.77 -7.48 -15.05
N SER A 172 -11.51 -8.37 -16.01
CA SER A 172 -12.34 -9.56 -16.31
C SER A 172 -12.12 -10.75 -15.38
N TYR A 173 -11.02 -10.75 -14.61
CA TYR A 173 -10.72 -11.86 -13.71
C TYR A 173 -11.63 -11.86 -12.48
N SER A 174 -11.72 -12.99 -11.79
CA SER A 174 -12.40 -13.01 -10.50
C SER A 174 -11.64 -12.23 -9.44
N THR A 175 -12.35 -11.71 -8.44
CA THR A 175 -11.78 -10.96 -7.31
C THR A 175 -10.67 -11.74 -6.60
N ASN A 176 -10.80 -13.07 -6.53
CA ASN A 176 -9.78 -13.95 -5.96
C ASN A 176 -8.46 -13.89 -6.73
N LEU A 177 -8.50 -13.92 -8.06
CA LEU A 177 -7.30 -13.79 -8.87
C LEU A 177 -6.75 -12.36 -8.81
N LYS A 178 -7.60 -11.32 -8.89
CA LYS A 178 -7.16 -9.92 -8.83
C LYS A 178 -6.37 -9.62 -7.55
N LYS A 179 -6.87 -10.00 -6.37
CA LYS A 179 -6.16 -9.75 -5.10
C LYS A 179 -4.84 -10.51 -4.99
N ASN A 180 -4.77 -11.72 -5.56
CA ASN A 180 -3.52 -12.49 -5.63
C ASN A 180 -2.50 -11.85 -6.57
N ILE A 181 -2.93 -11.33 -7.73
CA ILE A 181 -2.08 -10.59 -8.65
C ILE A 181 -1.55 -9.30 -7.98
N VAL A 182 -2.42 -8.55 -7.29
CA VAL A 182 -1.99 -7.35 -6.54
C VAL A 182 -0.98 -7.74 -5.46
N SER A 183 -1.21 -8.83 -4.73
CA SER A 183 -0.29 -9.35 -3.73
C SER A 183 1.06 -9.77 -4.31
N ALA A 184 1.09 -10.46 -5.44
CA ALA A 184 2.30 -10.81 -6.16
C ALA A 184 3.01 -9.57 -6.73
N THR A 185 2.26 -8.53 -7.09
CA THR A 185 2.82 -7.25 -7.58
C THR A 185 3.46 -6.46 -6.45
N TYR A 186 2.80 -6.39 -5.29
CA TYR A 186 3.31 -5.74 -4.07
C TYR A 186 4.66 -6.32 -3.66
N ARG A 187 4.75 -7.65 -3.70
CA ARG A 187 5.98 -8.39 -3.40
C ARG A 187 7.05 -8.28 -4.51
N GLY A 188 6.67 -7.88 -5.71
CA GLY A 188 7.53 -7.78 -6.89
C GLY A 188 7.51 -9.00 -7.81
N SER A 189 7.08 -10.17 -7.33
CA SER A 189 7.04 -11.44 -8.08
C SER A 189 6.31 -11.31 -9.43
N TRP A 190 5.16 -10.63 -9.46
CA TRP A 190 4.37 -10.49 -10.69
C TRP A 190 5.10 -9.74 -11.81
N GLY A 191 5.89 -8.73 -11.45
CA GLY A 191 6.68 -7.95 -12.40
C GLY A 191 7.74 -8.79 -13.12
N TYR A 192 8.33 -9.74 -12.40
CA TYR A 192 9.39 -10.64 -12.89
C TYR A 192 8.86 -11.92 -13.56
N SER A 193 7.53 -12.07 -13.72
CA SER A 193 6.92 -13.24 -14.37
C SER A 193 6.27 -12.92 -15.73
N PRO A 194 7.00 -12.41 -16.73
CA PRO A 194 6.41 -12.04 -18.03
C PRO A 194 5.79 -13.25 -18.76
N LYS A 195 6.39 -14.44 -18.65
CA LYS A 195 5.85 -15.66 -19.28
C LYS A 195 4.55 -16.13 -18.64
N THR A 196 4.45 -16.11 -17.31
CA THR A 196 3.17 -16.34 -16.60
C THR A 196 2.09 -15.40 -17.09
N ARG A 197 2.39 -14.10 -17.19
CA ARG A 197 1.42 -13.08 -17.62
C ARG A 197 0.93 -13.34 -19.05
N ARG A 198 1.85 -13.71 -19.95
CA ARG A 198 1.51 -14.10 -21.33
C ARG A 198 0.58 -15.33 -21.35
N LEU A 199 0.95 -16.43 -20.69
CA LEU A 199 0.14 -17.65 -20.62
C LEU A 199 -1.26 -17.38 -20.03
N LEU A 200 -1.33 -16.57 -18.97
CA LEU A 200 -2.59 -16.17 -18.36
C LEU A 200 -3.47 -15.35 -19.31
N SER A 201 -2.86 -14.51 -20.16
CA SER A 201 -3.58 -13.73 -21.17
C SER A 201 -4.14 -14.60 -22.30
N GLU A 202 -3.43 -15.68 -22.64
CA GLU A 202 -3.82 -16.72 -23.61
C GLU A 202 -4.88 -17.67 -23.05
N GLY A 203 -5.28 -17.54 -21.77
CA GLY A 203 -6.24 -18.45 -21.12
C GLY A 203 -5.64 -19.81 -20.73
N ARG A 204 -4.31 -19.95 -20.78
CA ARG A 204 -3.58 -21.17 -20.41
C ARG A 204 -3.32 -21.19 -18.91
N TYR A 205 -4.38 -21.30 -18.13
CA TYR A 205 -4.35 -21.11 -16.67
C TYR A 205 -3.45 -22.11 -15.94
N GLU A 206 -3.55 -23.41 -16.25
CA GLU A 206 -2.71 -24.42 -15.58
C GLU A 206 -1.22 -24.19 -15.85
N GLU A 207 -0.86 -23.93 -17.11
CA GLU A 207 0.52 -23.65 -17.51
C GLU A 207 1.04 -22.35 -16.89
N ALA A 208 0.21 -21.31 -16.80
CA ALA A 208 0.56 -20.06 -16.14
C ALA A 208 0.87 -20.28 -14.64
N ALA A 209 0.09 -21.12 -13.95
CA ALA A 209 0.30 -21.44 -12.55
C ALA A 209 1.61 -22.22 -12.33
N ILE A 210 1.90 -23.20 -13.19
CA ILE A 210 3.17 -23.95 -13.16
C ILE A 210 4.35 -23.02 -13.42
N GLU A 211 4.26 -22.18 -14.46
CA GLU A 211 5.30 -21.22 -14.81
C GLU A 211 5.57 -20.22 -13.67
N PHE A 212 4.54 -19.77 -12.96
CA PHE A 212 4.71 -18.83 -11.85
C PHE A 212 5.56 -19.43 -10.71
N LEU A 213 5.36 -20.71 -10.41
CA LEU A 213 6.13 -21.45 -9.41
C LEU A 213 7.50 -21.89 -9.94
N ASN A 214 7.74 -21.85 -11.25
CA ASN A 214 9.05 -22.10 -11.86
C ASN A 214 9.97 -20.85 -11.83
N SER A 215 9.81 -19.98 -10.84
CA SER A 215 10.65 -18.79 -10.67
C SER A 215 11.84 -19.07 -9.76
N ASP A 216 12.96 -18.36 -9.98
CA ASP A 216 14.12 -18.42 -9.09
C ASP A 216 13.76 -18.07 -7.66
N GLU A 217 12.83 -17.13 -7.48
CA GLU A 217 12.32 -16.75 -6.18
C GLU A 217 11.66 -17.92 -5.44
N TYR A 218 10.78 -18.66 -6.11
CA TYR A 218 10.11 -19.81 -5.50
C TYR A 218 11.10 -20.92 -5.18
N ARG A 219 11.98 -21.28 -6.13
CA ARG A 219 13.01 -22.30 -5.94
C ARG A 219 13.96 -21.95 -4.79
N ASN A 220 14.43 -20.70 -4.73
CA ASN A 220 15.26 -20.21 -3.63
C ASN A 220 14.50 -20.20 -2.31
N ALA A 221 13.21 -19.87 -2.30
CA ALA A 221 12.40 -19.91 -1.08
C ALA A 221 12.26 -21.33 -0.53
N ILE A 222 12.09 -22.33 -1.40
CA ILE A 222 12.10 -23.76 -1.02
C ILE A 222 13.45 -24.14 -0.42
N ASN A 223 14.55 -23.86 -1.13
CA ASN A 223 15.91 -24.21 -0.69
C ASN A 223 16.27 -23.57 0.67
N LEU A 224 15.80 -22.35 0.92
CA LEU A 224 16.07 -21.60 2.14
C LEU A 224 14.99 -21.77 3.22
N GLY A 225 14.00 -22.65 3.02
CA GLY A 225 12.94 -22.90 3.99
C GLY A 225 12.04 -21.69 4.30
N ARG A 226 11.90 -20.74 3.37
CA ARG A 226 11.14 -19.48 3.56
C ARG A 226 9.63 -19.71 3.41
N ARG A 227 9.03 -20.39 4.40
CA ARG A 227 7.61 -20.82 4.39
C ARG A 227 6.60 -19.73 4.02
N GLY A 228 6.81 -18.49 4.47
CA GLY A 228 5.90 -17.38 4.15
C GLY A 228 5.85 -17.04 2.66
N ILE A 229 7.01 -17.07 2.00
CA ILE A 229 7.11 -16.83 0.55
C ILE A 229 6.45 -17.97 -0.22
N ILE A 230 6.78 -19.22 0.16
CA ILE A 230 6.24 -20.42 -0.48
C ILE A 230 4.71 -20.38 -0.46
N LYS A 231 4.11 -20.22 0.73
CA LYS A 231 2.64 -20.17 0.90
C LYS A 231 1.97 -19.07 0.09
N ARG A 232 2.59 -17.89 0.02
CA ARG A 232 2.04 -16.75 -0.73
C ARG A 232 2.10 -17.01 -2.23
N MET A 233 3.18 -17.59 -2.74
CA MET A 233 3.31 -17.92 -4.16
C MET A 233 2.38 -19.07 -4.57
N ASP A 234 2.23 -20.08 -3.71
CA ASP A 234 1.26 -21.15 -3.89
C ASP A 234 -0.18 -20.62 -3.96
N ALA A 235 -0.53 -19.63 -3.13
CA ALA A 235 -1.83 -18.99 -3.15
C ALA A 235 -2.12 -18.32 -4.51
N VAL A 236 -1.11 -17.66 -5.10
CA VAL A 236 -1.22 -17.05 -6.44
C VAL A 236 -1.40 -18.11 -7.51
N ALA A 237 -0.58 -19.16 -7.50
CA ALA A 237 -0.70 -20.26 -8.45
C ALA A 237 -2.06 -20.97 -8.34
N LYS A 238 -2.56 -21.20 -7.12
CA LYS A 238 -3.90 -21.75 -6.86
C LYS A 238 -4.99 -20.84 -7.42
N ALA A 239 -4.90 -19.52 -7.19
CA ALA A 239 -5.88 -18.57 -7.71
C ALA A 239 -5.90 -18.54 -9.24
N ILE A 240 -4.73 -18.67 -9.89
CA ILE A 240 -4.64 -18.80 -11.35
C ILE A 240 -5.37 -20.05 -11.84
N ARG A 241 -5.16 -21.22 -11.21
CA ARG A 241 -5.85 -22.47 -11.57
C ARG A 241 -7.36 -22.38 -11.38
N GLU A 242 -7.79 -21.81 -10.27
CA GLU A 242 -9.22 -21.62 -9.95
C GLU A 242 -9.91 -20.69 -10.94
N GLU A 243 -9.20 -19.69 -11.47
CA GLU A 243 -9.74 -18.82 -12.51
C GLU A 243 -10.09 -19.62 -13.78
N GLY A 244 -9.24 -20.55 -14.21
CA GLY A 244 -9.50 -21.39 -15.37
C GLY A 244 -10.71 -22.30 -15.20
N LYS A 245 -10.93 -22.82 -13.99
CA LYS A 245 -12.10 -23.67 -13.68
C LYS A 245 -13.44 -22.94 -13.72
N LYS A 246 -13.44 -21.60 -13.64
CA LYS A 246 -14.67 -20.79 -13.73
C LYS A 246 -15.07 -20.46 -15.17
N LYS A 247 -14.14 -20.59 -16.12
CA LYS A 247 -14.38 -20.28 -17.54
C LYS A 247 -14.72 -21.50 -18.39
N ASN A 248 -14.60 -22.70 -17.82
CA ASN A 248 -15.07 -23.95 -18.39
C ASN A 248 -16.44 -24.29 -17.79
#